data_AF-A0A660YIE2-F1
#
_entry.id   AF-A0A660YIE2-F1
#
_cell.length_a   1.000
_cell.length_b   1.000
_cell.length_c   1.000
_cell.angle_alpha   90.00
_cell.angle_beta   90.00
_cell.angle_gamma   90.00
#
_symmetry.space_group_name_H-M   'P 1'
#
loop_
_entity.id
_entity.type
_entity.pdbx_description
1 polymer ?
#
loop_
_entity_poly.entity_id
_entity_poly.type
_entity_poly.pdbx_seq_one_letter_code
_entity_poly.pdbx_strand_id
1 'polypeptide(L)'
;MNRFYKTGLIILIFCFNFAGYLSGRGNTPGENIKTNFINYHNIDKTRQITRGRGVKVVVLDWMFNIKSDSSGKYIDPVSLVPNQDIGVYKPWHGEWMAEIIHQIAPDCKIIPVRARPASVENEDALSEKPYEKYIIEGIGLAADKGAVAVTNSMGPLKQSEELNKAVRYAEKRGTVFIDVHPEYLKIENKRYVLCDSVQL
;
A
#
# COMPACT_ATOMS: atom_id res chain seq x y z
N MET A 1 20.75 13.29 -7.82
CA MET A 1 19.71 12.44 -8.45
C MET A 1 18.31 12.60 -7.82
N ASN A 2 17.99 13.68 -7.07
CA ASN A 2 16.86 13.64 -6.11
C ASN A 2 15.52 14.26 -6.57
N ARG A 3 15.30 14.55 -7.86
CA ARG A 3 14.01 15.13 -8.34
C ARG A 3 13.02 14.07 -8.85
N PHE A 4 13.42 13.16 -9.74
CA PHE A 4 12.50 12.22 -10.40
C PHE A 4 11.73 11.28 -9.47
N TYR A 5 12.33 10.85 -8.35
CA TYR A 5 11.66 9.96 -7.39
C TYR A 5 10.42 10.60 -6.73
N LYS A 6 10.37 11.93 -6.58
CA LYS A 6 9.22 12.59 -5.93
C LYS A 6 7.95 12.53 -6.78
N THR A 7 8.05 12.74 -8.09
CA THR A 7 6.87 12.85 -8.96
C THR A 7 6.10 11.54 -9.08
N GLY A 8 6.80 10.39 -9.17
CA GLY A 8 6.15 9.08 -9.19
C GLY A 8 5.55 8.67 -7.83
N LEU A 9 6.19 9.07 -6.73
CA LEU A 9 5.78 8.73 -5.36
C LEU A 9 4.47 9.43 -4.95
N ILE A 10 4.28 10.70 -5.35
CA ILE A 10 3.06 11.47 -5.08
C ILE A 10 1.80 10.77 -5.60
N ILE A 11 1.88 10.16 -6.78
CA ILE A 11 0.71 9.63 -7.49
C ILE A 11 0.20 8.33 -6.85
N LEU A 12 1.08 7.52 -6.23
CA LEU A 12 0.67 6.31 -5.50
C LEU A 12 -0.19 6.64 -4.26
N ILE A 13 0.08 7.76 -3.59
CA ILE A 13 -0.59 8.19 -2.34
C ILE A 13 -2.04 8.62 -2.61
N PHE A 14 -2.31 9.25 -3.76
CA PHE A 14 -3.64 9.75 -4.11
C PHE A 14 -4.67 8.65 -4.39
N CYS A 15 -4.28 7.52 -4.99
CA CYS A 15 -5.23 6.47 -5.35
C CYS A 15 -5.79 5.70 -4.14
N PHE A 16 -4.98 5.50 -3.10
CA PHE A 16 -5.39 4.68 -1.95
C PHE A 16 -6.50 5.30 -1.10
N ASN A 17 -6.52 6.62 -0.96
CA ASN A 17 -7.51 7.32 -0.14
C ASN A 17 -8.92 7.37 -0.76
N PHE A 18 -9.09 7.04 -2.05
CA PHE A 18 -10.38 7.18 -2.76
C PHE A 18 -10.96 5.86 -3.27
N ALA A 19 -10.17 4.79 -3.35
CA ALA A 19 -10.63 3.47 -3.79
C ALA A 19 -11.79 2.91 -2.94
N GLY A 20 -11.85 3.25 -1.65
CA GLY A 20 -12.92 2.84 -0.74
C GLY A 20 -14.27 3.55 -0.94
N TYR A 21 -14.34 4.65 -1.70
CA TYR A 21 -15.52 5.52 -1.75
C TYR A 21 -16.42 5.34 -3.00
N LEU A 22 -15.91 4.71 -4.08
CA LEU A 22 -16.56 4.68 -5.40
C LEU A 22 -17.44 3.44 -5.68
N SER A 23 -17.97 2.79 -4.64
CA SER A 23 -18.90 1.66 -4.78
C SER A 23 -20.38 2.07 -5.01
N GLY A 24 -20.67 3.38 -5.08
CA GLY A 24 -22.04 3.93 -5.03
C GLY A 24 -22.58 4.59 -6.30
N ARG A 25 -23.41 3.83 -7.04
CA ARG A 25 -24.52 4.28 -7.94
C ARG A 25 -24.24 5.19 -9.16
N GLY A 26 -24.89 4.86 -10.28
CA GLY A 26 -25.35 5.84 -11.28
C GLY A 26 -24.81 5.67 -12.70
N ASN A 27 -25.56 4.96 -13.57
CA ASN A 27 -25.35 4.99 -15.02
C ASN A 27 -26.42 5.88 -15.67
N THR A 28 -26.00 6.83 -16.51
CA THR A 28 -26.84 7.46 -17.56
C THR A 28 -26.25 7.14 -18.93
N PRO A 29 -27.07 6.98 -19.99
CA PRO A 29 -26.58 6.53 -21.29
C PRO A 29 -26.10 7.72 -22.15
N GLY A 30 -24.81 8.05 -22.05
CA GLY A 30 -24.08 8.92 -22.96
C GLY A 30 -22.59 8.67 -22.80
N GLU A 31 -21.89 8.33 -23.90
CA GLU A 31 -20.47 7.94 -23.97
C GLU A 31 -19.89 7.33 -22.68
N ASN A 32 -20.16 6.03 -22.46
CA ASN A 32 -19.84 5.29 -21.24
C ASN A 32 -18.32 5.04 -21.02
N ILE A 33 -17.53 6.11 -20.90
CA ILE A 33 -16.25 6.09 -20.18
C ILE A 33 -16.58 5.94 -18.69
N LYS A 34 -16.84 4.68 -18.28
CA LYS A 34 -17.16 4.35 -16.89
C LYS A 34 -16.03 4.80 -15.96
N THR A 35 -16.23 5.91 -15.26
CA THR A 35 -15.23 6.53 -14.38
C THR A 35 -14.72 5.51 -13.37
N ASN A 36 -13.42 5.24 -13.45
CA ASN A 36 -12.66 4.41 -12.53
C ASN A 36 -11.50 5.22 -11.94
N PHE A 37 -10.78 4.67 -10.97
CA PHE A 37 -9.66 5.36 -10.32
C PHE A 37 -8.53 5.72 -11.31
N ILE A 38 -8.31 4.90 -12.35
CA ILE A 38 -7.32 5.14 -13.41
C ILE A 38 -7.61 6.45 -14.14
N ASN A 39 -8.84 6.64 -14.63
CA ASN A 39 -9.23 7.83 -15.38
C ASN A 39 -9.37 9.05 -14.45
N TYR A 40 -9.96 8.85 -13.27
CA TYR A 40 -10.16 9.92 -12.27
C TYR A 40 -8.84 10.54 -11.80
N HIS A 41 -7.84 9.71 -11.46
CA HIS A 41 -6.50 10.18 -11.06
C HIS A 41 -5.54 10.42 -12.25
N ASN A 42 -6.04 10.42 -13.49
CA ASN A 42 -5.25 10.63 -14.72
C ASN A 42 -4.05 9.66 -14.90
N ILE A 43 -4.14 8.45 -14.36
CA ILE A 43 -3.04 7.46 -14.31
C ILE A 43 -2.55 7.07 -15.71
N ASP A 44 -3.43 7.02 -16.72
CA ASP A 44 -3.00 6.74 -18.09
C ASP A 44 -2.09 7.84 -18.68
N LYS A 45 -2.29 9.11 -18.29
CA LYS A 45 -1.36 10.20 -18.62
C LYS A 45 -0.05 10.05 -17.84
N THR A 46 -0.10 9.62 -16.58
CA THR A 46 1.09 9.28 -15.79
C THR A 46 1.91 8.18 -16.45
N ARG A 47 1.28 7.10 -16.94
CA ARG A 47 1.94 5.96 -17.60
C ARG A 47 2.72 6.34 -18.87
N GLN A 48 2.41 7.48 -19.49
CA GLN A 48 3.17 8.03 -20.63
C GLN A 48 4.51 8.65 -20.20
N ILE A 49 4.62 9.09 -18.94
CA ILE A 49 5.83 9.68 -18.35
C ILE A 49 6.65 8.63 -17.59
N THR A 50 5.98 7.81 -16.76
CA THR A 50 6.63 6.72 -16.02
C THR A 50 5.65 5.62 -15.64
N ARG A 51 6.14 4.38 -15.66
CA ARG A 51 5.39 3.16 -15.30
C ARG A 51 5.85 2.54 -13.98
N GLY A 52 6.76 3.21 -13.25
CA GLY A 52 7.31 2.72 -11.99
C GLY A 52 8.51 1.77 -12.13
N ARG A 53 9.21 1.76 -13.27
CA ARG A 53 10.37 0.88 -13.49
C ARG A 53 11.46 1.12 -12.43
N GLY A 54 11.92 0.03 -11.82
CA GLY A 54 12.93 0.07 -10.74
C GLY A 54 12.39 0.51 -9.38
N VAL A 55 11.09 0.82 -9.26
CA VAL A 55 10.44 1.11 -7.98
C VAL A 55 10.10 -0.21 -7.28
N LYS A 56 10.37 -0.28 -5.97
CA LYS A 56 9.85 -1.30 -5.06
C LYS A 56 8.75 -0.70 -4.18
N VAL A 57 7.64 -1.43 -4.00
CA VAL A 57 6.56 -1.11 -3.05
C VAL A 57 6.34 -2.30 -2.12
N VAL A 58 6.13 -2.07 -0.83
CA VAL A 58 5.83 -3.12 0.15
C VAL A 58 4.35 -3.08 0.52
N VAL A 59 3.70 -4.24 0.55
CA VAL A 59 2.30 -4.38 0.96
C VAL A 59 2.26 -5.22 2.23
N LEU A 60 1.82 -4.61 3.35
CA LEU A 60 1.71 -5.26 4.65
C LEU A 60 0.27 -5.75 4.84
N ASP A 61 -0.03 -6.97 4.40
CA ASP A 61 -1.40 -7.48 4.35
C ASP A 61 -1.44 -9.03 4.48
N TRP A 62 -2.37 -9.71 3.80
CA TRP A 62 -2.52 -11.17 3.79
C TRP A 62 -3.17 -11.68 2.49
N MET A 63 -3.17 -13.00 2.27
CA MET A 63 -3.84 -13.65 1.11
C MET A 63 -3.35 -13.15 -0.27
N PHE A 64 -2.03 -13.20 -0.48
CA PHE A 64 -1.34 -12.90 -1.76
C PHE A 64 -1.19 -14.13 -2.68
N ASN A 65 -1.26 -13.93 -4.00
CA ASN A 65 -1.10 -14.96 -5.05
C ASN A 65 0.34 -15.10 -5.55
N ILE A 66 1.28 -15.46 -4.68
CA ILE A 66 2.70 -15.55 -5.07
C ILE A 66 3.03 -16.73 -6.00
N LYS A 67 2.09 -17.68 -6.19
CA LYS A 67 2.31 -18.98 -6.87
C LYS A 67 1.73 -19.07 -8.29
N SER A 68 1.07 -18.03 -8.79
CA SER A 68 0.49 -18.00 -10.14
C SER A 68 1.50 -17.59 -11.20
N ASP A 69 1.17 -17.80 -12.48
CA ASP A 69 1.94 -17.29 -13.62
C ASP A 69 1.97 -15.74 -13.67
N SER A 70 1.00 -15.09 -13.03
CA SER A 70 0.95 -13.63 -12.80
C SER A 70 1.87 -13.13 -11.68
N SER A 71 2.65 -14.01 -11.03
CA SER A 71 3.61 -13.68 -9.97
C SER A 71 4.75 -12.76 -10.40
N GLY A 72 4.94 -12.49 -11.71
CA GLY A 72 6.00 -11.63 -12.23
C GLY A 72 6.02 -10.18 -11.69
N LYS A 73 4.95 -9.71 -11.03
CA LYS A 73 4.91 -8.45 -10.27
C LYS A 73 5.61 -8.53 -8.90
N TYR A 74 5.73 -9.72 -8.31
CA TYR A 74 6.29 -9.94 -6.97
C TYR A 74 7.80 -10.19 -6.97
N ILE A 75 8.45 -9.78 -5.88
CA ILE A 75 9.83 -10.13 -5.49
C ILE A 75 9.88 -10.34 -3.98
N ASP A 76 10.92 -11.02 -3.48
CA ASP A 76 11.25 -11.15 -2.04
C ASP A 76 10.03 -11.34 -1.10
N PRO A 77 9.13 -12.33 -1.32
CA PRO A 77 7.97 -12.53 -0.46
C PRO A 77 8.38 -12.88 0.98
N VAL A 78 7.77 -12.23 1.99
CA VAL A 78 8.09 -12.40 3.42
C VAL A 78 6.84 -12.70 4.23
N SER A 79 6.98 -13.44 5.33
CA SER A 79 6.04 -13.43 6.44
C SER A 79 6.71 -12.92 7.70
N LEU A 80 6.05 -11.98 8.40
CA LEU A 80 6.43 -11.55 9.75
C LEU A 80 5.67 -12.35 10.82
N VAL A 81 4.69 -13.15 10.42
CA VAL A 81 3.91 -13.99 11.33
C VAL A 81 4.62 -15.33 11.54
N PRO A 82 5.04 -15.68 12.77
CA PRO A 82 5.72 -16.94 13.04
C PRO A 82 4.91 -18.15 12.57
N ASN A 83 5.61 -19.11 11.94
CA ASN A 83 5.06 -20.38 11.47
C ASN A 83 3.88 -20.26 10.47
N GLN A 84 3.73 -19.12 9.78
CA GLN A 84 2.65 -18.90 8.81
C GLN A 84 3.19 -18.39 7.47
N ASP A 85 3.43 -19.31 6.53
CA ASP A 85 3.93 -18.98 5.19
C ASP A 85 3.00 -18.06 4.38
N ILE A 86 3.58 -17.40 3.40
CA ILE A 86 2.88 -16.58 2.41
C ILE A 86 2.48 -17.45 1.19
N GLY A 87 1.36 -17.14 0.54
CA GLY A 87 0.87 -17.92 -0.60
C GLY A 87 0.27 -19.30 -0.26
N VAL A 88 -0.16 -19.51 0.98
CA VAL A 88 -0.89 -20.73 1.42
C VAL A 88 -2.40 -20.59 1.21
N TYR A 89 -2.93 -19.38 1.35
CA TYR A 89 -4.36 -19.09 1.34
C TYR A 89 -4.84 -18.70 -0.06
N LYS A 90 -6.13 -18.95 -0.34
CA LYS A 90 -6.80 -18.43 -1.55
C LYS A 90 -6.56 -16.91 -1.65
N PRO A 91 -6.16 -16.36 -2.81
CA PRO A 91 -5.91 -14.94 -2.96
C PRO A 91 -7.16 -14.09 -2.67
N TRP A 92 -6.99 -12.97 -1.96
CA TRP A 92 -8.05 -12.01 -1.69
C TRP A 92 -7.51 -10.59 -1.41
N HIS A 93 -7.37 -10.19 -0.15
CA HIS A 93 -7.21 -8.79 0.23
C HIS A 93 -5.87 -8.17 -0.22
N GLY A 94 -4.74 -8.77 0.17
CA GLY A 94 -3.41 -8.31 -0.23
C GLY A 94 -3.12 -8.50 -1.72
N GLU A 95 -3.77 -9.49 -2.36
CA GLU A 95 -3.74 -9.64 -3.81
C GLU A 95 -4.43 -8.44 -4.50
N TRP A 96 -5.61 -8.03 -4.02
CA TRP A 96 -6.35 -6.89 -4.54
C TRP A 96 -5.58 -5.57 -4.35
N MET A 97 -4.95 -5.36 -3.19
CA MET A 97 -4.05 -4.23 -2.95
C MET A 97 -2.85 -4.21 -3.90
N ALA A 98 -2.24 -5.38 -4.14
CA ALA A 98 -1.14 -5.52 -5.10
C ALA A 98 -1.59 -5.31 -6.56
N GLU A 99 -2.81 -5.72 -6.92
CA GLU A 99 -3.41 -5.42 -8.22
C GLU A 99 -3.65 -3.92 -8.42
N ILE A 100 -4.13 -3.19 -7.40
CA ILE A 100 -4.26 -1.72 -7.47
C ILE A 100 -2.89 -1.07 -7.72
N ILE A 101 -1.84 -1.49 -7.00
CA ILE A 101 -0.47 -0.98 -7.21
C ILE A 101 0.03 -1.28 -8.62
N HIS A 102 -0.17 -2.50 -9.11
CA HIS A 102 0.28 -2.89 -10.46
C HIS A 102 -0.52 -2.18 -11.56
N GLN A 103 -1.80 -1.90 -11.34
CA GLN A 103 -2.63 -1.08 -12.23
C GLN A 103 -2.23 0.41 -12.22
N ILE A 104 -1.53 0.90 -11.20
CA ILE A 104 -0.93 2.24 -11.19
C ILE A 104 0.47 2.23 -11.83
N ALA A 105 1.34 1.35 -11.35
CA ALA A 105 2.76 1.27 -11.67
C ALA A 105 3.14 -0.12 -12.21
N PRO A 106 2.78 -0.47 -13.46
CA PRO A 106 2.94 -1.84 -13.99
C PRO A 106 4.39 -2.29 -14.20
N ASP A 107 5.37 -1.38 -14.19
CA ASP A 107 6.79 -1.72 -14.26
C ASP A 107 7.46 -1.80 -12.87
N CYS A 108 6.73 -1.54 -11.77
CA CYS A 108 7.26 -1.69 -10.41
C CYS A 108 7.32 -3.15 -9.97
N LYS A 109 8.04 -3.41 -8.86
CA LYS A 109 8.02 -4.68 -8.16
C LYS A 109 7.40 -4.53 -6.77
N ILE A 110 6.61 -5.52 -6.39
CA ILE A 110 5.91 -5.57 -5.11
C ILE A 110 6.62 -6.59 -4.21
N ILE A 111 6.90 -6.19 -2.97
CA ILE A 111 7.33 -7.08 -1.88
C ILE A 111 6.08 -7.37 -1.06
N PRO A 112 5.44 -8.54 -1.21
CA PRO A 112 4.26 -8.90 -0.44
C PRO A 112 4.72 -9.41 0.93
N VAL A 113 4.23 -8.79 2.00
CA VAL A 113 4.59 -9.12 3.38
C VAL A 113 3.34 -9.56 4.11
N ARG A 114 3.33 -10.81 4.58
CA ARG A 114 2.27 -11.27 5.48
C ARG A 114 2.47 -10.63 6.85
N ALA A 115 1.57 -9.73 7.22
CA ALA A 115 1.52 -9.10 8.53
C ALA A 115 0.22 -9.40 9.30
N ARG A 116 -0.78 -10.06 8.67
CA ARG A 116 -1.93 -10.65 9.39
C ARG A 116 -1.66 -12.12 9.73
N PRO A 117 -1.77 -12.51 11.02
CA PRO A 117 -2.08 -13.89 11.35
C PRO A 117 -3.38 -14.31 10.68
N ALA A 118 -3.48 -15.58 10.28
CA ALA A 118 -4.80 -16.18 10.19
C ALA A 118 -5.45 -16.17 11.58
N SER A 119 -6.76 -15.99 11.63
CA SER A 119 -7.53 -16.31 12.83
C SER A 119 -7.32 -17.78 13.16
N VAL A 120 -6.70 -18.04 14.31
CA VAL A 120 -6.82 -19.35 14.97
C VAL A 120 -8.30 -19.52 15.31
N GLU A 121 -8.82 -20.74 15.31
CA GLU A 121 -10.27 -21.04 15.38
C GLU A 121 -10.95 -20.72 16.73
N ASN A 122 -10.27 -19.97 17.61
CA ASN A 122 -10.78 -19.46 18.88
C ASN A 122 -10.98 -17.94 18.78
N GLU A 123 -12.24 -17.48 18.81
CA GLU A 123 -12.60 -16.06 18.64
C GLU A 123 -12.09 -15.15 19.80
N ASP A 124 -11.80 -15.72 20.97
CA ASP A 124 -11.30 -15.01 22.15
C ASP A 124 -9.92 -14.34 21.95
N ALA A 125 -9.16 -14.74 20.91
CA ALA A 125 -7.85 -14.18 20.60
C ALA A 125 -7.89 -12.76 19.98
N LEU A 126 -9.06 -12.12 19.91
CA LEU A 126 -9.27 -10.79 19.31
C LEU A 126 -9.01 -9.60 20.26
N SER A 127 -8.73 -9.84 21.54
CA SER A 127 -8.59 -8.80 22.58
C SER A 127 -7.37 -7.88 22.40
N GLU A 128 -6.27 -8.40 21.86
CA GLU A 128 -5.12 -7.60 21.39
C GLU A 128 -4.93 -7.81 19.88
N LYS A 129 -5.02 -6.73 19.09
CA LYS A 129 -4.80 -6.75 17.63
C LYS A 129 -3.38 -7.27 17.32
N PRO A 130 -3.19 -8.52 16.87
CA PRO A 130 -1.86 -9.10 16.80
C PRO A 130 -1.04 -8.57 15.61
N TYR A 131 -1.66 -7.80 14.71
CA TYR A 131 -1.05 -7.23 13.52
C TYR A 131 -0.31 -5.90 13.75
N GLU A 132 -0.64 -5.12 14.80
CA GLU A 132 -0.05 -3.77 14.97
C GLU A 132 1.49 -3.83 15.08
N LYS A 133 2.03 -4.84 15.80
CA LYS A 133 3.48 -5.08 15.89
C LYS A 133 4.11 -5.48 14.54
N TYR A 134 3.45 -6.33 13.76
CA TYR A 134 3.96 -6.76 12.45
C TYR A 134 3.88 -5.64 11.40
N ILE A 135 2.96 -4.68 11.56
CA ILE A 135 2.97 -3.45 10.75
C ILE A 135 4.18 -2.57 11.10
N ILE A 136 4.43 -2.32 12.39
CA ILE A 136 5.57 -1.51 12.85
C ILE A 136 6.90 -2.13 12.38
N GLU A 137 7.05 -3.45 12.49
CA GLU A 137 8.19 -4.21 11.95
C GLU A 137 8.27 -4.13 10.42
N GLY A 138 7.14 -4.29 9.72
CA GLY A 138 7.04 -4.22 8.26
C GLY A 138 7.41 -2.86 7.67
N ILE A 139 7.15 -1.75 8.38
CA ILE A 139 7.60 -0.41 8.01
C ILE A 139 9.14 -0.31 8.03
N GLY A 140 9.79 -0.92 9.04
CA GLY A 140 11.24 -1.03 9.12
C GLY A 140 11.82 -1.88 8.00
N LEU A 141 11.29 -3.10 7.82
CA LEU A 141 11.68 -4.02 6.75
C LEU A 141 11.58 -3.38 5.36
N ALA A 142 10.54 -2.60 5.11
CA ALA A 142 10.36 -1.93 3.83
C ALA A 142 11.47 -0.91 3.53
N ALA A 143 11.89 -0.18 4.56
CA ALA A 143 12.95 0.80 4.45
C ALA A 143 14.30 0.13 4.19
N ASP A 144 14.58 -1.00 4.84
CA ASP A 144 15.83 -1.75 4.65
C ASP A 144 15.85 -2.56 3.34
N LYS A 145 14.69 -2.93 2.79
CA LYS A 145 14.55 -3.45 1.41
C LYS A 145 14.70 -2.36 0.33
N GLY A 146 14.73 -1.09 0.69
CA GLY A 146 14.79 0.04 -0.23
C GLY A 146 13.50 0.27 -1.01
N ALA A 147 12.34 0.06 -0.38
CA ALA A 147 11.04 0.40 -0.96
C ALA A 147 10.79 1.93 -0.91
N VAL A 148 10.15 2.49 -1.93
CA VAL A 148 9.76 3.92 -1.90
C VAL A 148 8.50 4.15 -1.08
N ALA A 149 7.67 3.11 -0.95
CA ALA A 149 6.40 3.13 -0.24
C ALA A 149 6.13 1.80 0.44
N VAL A 150 5.44 1.85 1.59
CA VAL A 150 4.94 0.72 2.36
C VAL A 150 3.52 1.01 2.79
N THR A 151 2.58 0.08 2.59
CA THR A 151 1.15 0.30 2.89
C THR A 151 0.54 -0.72 3.84
N ASN A 152 -0.33 -0.25 4.74
CA ASN A 152 -1.21 -1.04 5.61
C ASN A 152 -2.66 -0.92 5.15
N SER A 153 -3.38 -2.02 5.16
CA SER A 153 -4.83 -2.08 4.91
C SER A 153 -5.59 -3.07 5.80
N MET A 154 -4.98 -3.49 6.92
CA MET A 154 -5.57 -4.54 7.78
C MET A 154 -6.50 -4.02 8.88
N GLY A 155 -6.47 -2.70 9.13
CA GLY A 155 -7.24 -1.98 10.14
C GLY A 155 -6.42 -0.85 10.80
N PRO A 156 -7.07 0.04 11.57
CA PRO A 156 -6.43 1.24 12.11
C PRO A 156 -5.39 0.93 13.19
N LEU A 157 -4.26 1.61 13.15
CA LEU A 157 -3.18 1.46 14.12
C LEU A 157 -3.36 2.42 15.30
N LYS A 158 -3.15 1.94 16.53
CA LYS A 158 -3.01 2.84 17.68
C LYS A 158 -1.74 3.69 17.55
N GLN A 159 -1.86 5.00 17.76
CA GLN A 159 -0.72 5.90 17.83
C GLN A 159 0.20 5.52 19.00
N SER A 160 1.44 5.13 18.69
CA SER A 160 2.48 4.77 19.66
C SER A 160 3.81 5.44 19.30
N GLU A 161 4.76 5.44 20.24
CA GLU A 161 6.11 5.95 20.00
C GLU A 161 6.94 4.94 19.18
N GLU A 162 6.57 3.66 19.20
CA GLU A 162 7.13 2.57 18.39
C GLU A 162 6.76 2.76 16.92
N LEU A 163 5.48 3.06 16.64
CA LEU A 163 5.02 3.45 15.31
C LEU A 163 5.72 4.73 14.82
N ASN A 164 5.83 5.75 15.68
CA ASN A 164 6.57 6.97 15.33
C ASN A 164 8.06 6.69 15.04
N LYS A 165 8.73 5.81 15.80
CA LYS A 165 10.12 5.41 15.52
C LYS A 165 10.23 4.71 14.16
N ALA A 166 9.34 3.77 13.84
CA ALA A 166 9.34 3.06 12.57
C ALA A 166 9.07 3.98 11.37
N VAL A 167 8.06 4.86 11.45
CA VAL A 167 7.76 5.84 10.39
C VAL A 167 8.96 6.79 10.18
N ARG A 168 9.52 7.38 11.25
CA ARG A 168 10.70 8.26 11.15
C ARG A 168 11.97 7.53 10.69
N TYR A 169 12.05 6.19 10.83
CA TYR A 169 13.13 5.36 10.28
C TYR A 169 12.98 5.16 8.77
N ALA A 170 11.75 4.91 8.32
CA ALA A 170 11.38 4.79 6.91
C ALA A 170 11.54 6.12 6.15
N GLU A 171 11.05 7.24 6.69
CA GLU A 171 11.20 8.58 6.10
C GLU A 171 12.67 8.93 5.85
N LYS A 172 13.56 8.65 6.82
CA LYS A 172 15.01 8.87 6.72
C LYS A 172 15.69 8.05 5.62
N ARG A 173 15.06 6.97 5.15
CA ARG A 173 15.53 6.13 4.02
C ARG A 173 14.82 6.45 2.70
N GLY A 174 13.89 7.40 2.68
CA GLY A 174 13.10 7.76 1.51
C GLY A 174 11.86 6.87 1.28
N THR A 175 11.45 6.10 2.29
CA THR A 175 10.27 5.23 2.28
C THR A 175 9.09 5.94 2.92
N VAL A 176 7.97 6.06 2.20
CA VAL A 176 6.72 6.64 2.75
C VAL A 176 5.81 5.53 3.26
N PHE A 177 5.31 5.68 4.50
CA PHE A 177 4.23 4.84 5.02
C PHE A 177 2.87 5.38 4.57
N ILE A 178 2.01 4.50 4.05
CA ILE A 178 0.66 4.79 3.56
C ILE A 178 -0.34 3.90 4.32
N ASP A 179 -0.91 4.43 5.39
CA ASP A 179 -2.03 3.79 6.07
C ASP A 179 -3.35 4.18 5.38
N VAL A 180 -4.18 3.21 5.00
CA VAL A 180 -5.57 3.50 4.56
C VAL A 180 -6.54 3.56 5.74
N HIS A 181 -6.06 3.30 6.96
CA HIS A 181 -6.84 3.40 8.19
C HIS A 181 -6.28 4.46 9.17
N PRO A 182 -6.48 5.76 8.88
CA PRO A 182 -5.98 6.85 9.72
C PRO A 182 -6.82 7.14 10.98
N GLU A 183 -7.85 6.34 11.31
CA GLU A 183 -8.90 6.65 12.30
C GLU A 183 -8.37 6.96 13.72
N TYR A 184 -7.15 6.52 14.06
CA TYR A 184 -6.49 6.80 15.35
C TYR A 184 -5.14 7.55 15.25
N LEU A 185 -4.74 7.97 14.05
CA LEU A 185 -3.46 8.66 13.84
C LEU A 185 -3.60 10.14 14.19
N LYS A 186 -2.92 10.57 15.27
CA LYS A 186 -2.86 11.99 15.65
C LYS A 186 -1.85 12.72 14.76
N ILE A 187 -2.31 13.28 13.65
CA ILE A 187 -1.51 14.11 12.74
C ILE A 187 -1.21 15.47 13.39
N GLU A 188 -0.25 15.50 14.31
CA GLU A 188 0.20 16.73 14.97
C GLU A 188 0.98 17.63 13.99
N ASN A 189 0.31 18.67 13.48
CA ASN A 189 0.92 19.86 12.88
C ASN A 189 1.92 19.63 11.71
N LYS A 190 1.53 18.86 10.68
CA LYS A 190 2.04 19.09 9.30
C LYS A 190 1.08 18.64 8.19
N ARG A 191 0.71 19.63 7.36
CA ARG A 191 0.37 19.56 5.93
C ARG A 191 -0.10 18.20 5.38
N TYR A 192 -1.40 18.11 5.11
CA TYR A 192 -1.82 17.62 3.80
C TYR A 192 -1.12 18.46 2.73
N VAL A 193 -0.34 17.83 1.85
CA VAL A 193 0.18 18.52 0.66
C VAL A 193 -0.90 18.47 -0.41
N LEU A 194 -1.91 19.32 -0.26
CA LEU A 194 -2.58 19.90 -1.41
C LEU A 194 -1.47 20.60 -2.21
N CYS A 195 -1.12 20.02 -3.36
CA CYS A 195 -0.02 20.50 -4.17
C CYS A 195 -0.56 21.58 -5.11
N ASP A 196 -0.75 22.79 -4.58
CA ASP A 196 -1.19 23.95 -5.35
C ASP A 196 -0.25 24.17 -6.53
N SER A 197 -0.81 23.98 -7.73
CA SER A 197 -0.20 24.15 -9.06
C SER A 197 1.33 24.07 -9.12
N VAL A 198 1.88 22.86 -9.22
CA VAL A 198 3.11 22.66 -9.98
C VAL A 198 2.82 23.02 -11.43
N GLN A 199 3.09 24.27 -11.79
CA GLN A 199 3.17 24.68 -13.20
C GLN A 199 4.33 23.92 -13.85
N LEU A 200 4.08 23.41 -15.06
CA LEU A 200 5.03 22.65 -15.88
C LEU A 200 6.02 23.58 -16.61
#